data_AF-A0A850R7Q6-F1
#
_entry.id   AF-A0A850R7Q6-F1
#
_cell.length_a   1.000
_cell.length_b   1.000
_cell.length_c   1.000
_cell.angle_alpha   90.00
_cell.angle_beta   90.00
_cell.angle_gamma   90.00
#
_symmetry.space_group_name_H-M   'P 1'
#
loop_
_entity.id
_entity.type
_entity.pdbx_description
1 polymer ?
#
loop_
_entity_poly.entity_id
_entity_poly.type
_entity_poly.pdbx_seq_one_letter_code
_entity_poly.pdbx_strand_id
1 'polypeptide(L)'
;MVVFHSTHRPSLEAVPDWPLRPHPDRTPSQYRWIHPEKQRYYSVALVRDLFGDWTLLQCWGGIGSHLGGQRLVWVESHEAGLQQIAAIGKRRRQHGYRETLV
;
A
#
# COMPACT_ATOMS: atom_id res chain seq x y z
N MET A 1 -1.25 -42.62 -16.34
CA MET A 1 -0.05 -41.79 -16.10
C MET A 1 -0.39 -40.38 -16.58
N VAL A 2 -0.77 -39.49 -15.67
CA VAL A 2 -1.27 -38.14 -16.02
C VAL A 2 -0.06 -37.21 -16.13
N VAL A 3 0.15 -36.67 -17.33
CA VAL A 3 1.24 -35.74 -17.65
C VAL A 3 0.83 -34.34 -17.21
N PHE A 4 1.56 -33.75 -16.26
CA PHE A 4 1.40 -32.35 -15.89
C PHE A 4 1.84 -31.47 -17.05
N HIS A 5 0.90 -30.80 -17.71
CA HIS A 5 1.24 -29.73 -18.65
C HIS A 5 1.69 -28.51 -17.85
N SER A 6 3.00 -28.28 -17.85
CA SER A 6 3.63 -27.04 -17.39
C SER A 6 2.96 -25.85 -18.07
N THR A 7 2.22 -25.05 -17.31
CA THR A 7 1.74 -23.76 -17.81
C THR A 7 2.93 -22.82 -17.85
N HIS A 8 3.50 -22.72 -19.04
CA HIS A 8 4.57 -21.79 -19.40
C HIS A 8 4.20 -20.39 -18.91
N ARG A 9 4.94 -19.87 -17.93
CA ARG A 9 4.92 -18.44 -17.58
C ARG A 9 5.26 -17.67 -18.86
N PRO A 10 4.39 -16.77 -19.36
CA PRO A 10 4.75 -16.01 -20.55
C PRO A 10 5.99 -15.16 -20.22
N SER A 11 6.99 -15.26 -21.09
CA SER A 11 8.20 -14.45 -21.07
C SER A 11 7.82 -12.96 -21.09
N LEU A 12 8.53 -12.12 -20.35
CA LEU A 12 8.26 -10.69 -20.17
C LEU A 12 8.54 -9.84 -21.44
N GLU A 13 8.63 -10.46 -22.61
CA GLU A 13 9.13 -9.85 -23.84
C GLU A 13 8.04 -9.35 -24.79
N ALA A 14 6.76 -9.51 -24.43
CA ALA A 14 5.65 -9.08 -25.28
C ALA A 14 4.62 -8.24 -24.51
N VAL A 15 5.07 -7.27 -23.72
CA VAL A 15 4.20 -6.18 -23.29
C VAL A 15 4.21 -5.15 -24.43
N PRO A 16 3.06 -4.87 -25.09
CA PRO A 16 2.99 -3.82 -26.10
C PRO A 16 3.49 -2.50 -25.51
N ASP A 17 4.21 -1.71 -26.31
CA ASP A 17 4.75 -0.38 -25.99
C ASP A 17 3.60 0.66 -25.86
N TRP A 18 2.63 0.37 -25.00
CA TRP A 18 1.81 1.40 -24.38
C TRP A 18 2.81 2.32 -23.68
N PRO A 19 2.66 3.66 -23.74
CA PRO A 19 3.41 4.51 -22.87
C PRO A 19 2.91 4.19 -21.45
N LEU A 20 3.54 3.22 -20.79
CA LEU A 20 3.69 3.18 -19.37
C LEU A 20 4.34 4.52 -19.08
N ARG A 21 3.54 5.58 -18.94
CA ARG A 21 4.03 6.85 -18.40
C ARG A 21 4.75 6.40 -17.14
N PRO A 22 6.09 6.52 -17.07
CA PRO A 22 6.78 6.19 -15.86
C PRO A 22 6.22 7.19 -14.87
N HIS A 23 5.28 6.72 -14.05
CA HIS A 23 4.72 7.51 -12.99
C HIS A 23 5.93 7.75 -12.08
N PRO A 24 6.45 8.98 -11.97
CA PRO A 24 7.74 9.24 -11.31
C PRO A 24 7.79 8.74 -9.86
N ASP A 25 6.63 8.42 -9.29
CA ASP A 25 6.44 7.95 -7.92
C ASP A 25 6.41 6.42 -7.81
N ARG A 26 7.14 5.72 -8.70
CA ARG A 26 7.23 4.24 -8.71
C ARG A 26 7.77 3.64 -7.41
N THR A 27 8.27 4.45 -6.49
CA THR A 27 8.52 4.00 -5.12
C THR A 27 7.21 4.04 -4.35
N PRO A 28 6.61 2.89 -3.99
CA PRO A 28 5.42 2.89 -3.16
C PRO A 28 5.77 3.52 -1.82
N SER A 29 5.23 4.70 -1.55
CA SER A 29 5.25 5.32 -0.21
C SER A 29 4.21 4.61 0.66
N GLN A 30 4.44 3.32 0.87
CA GLN A 30 3.55 2.41 1.58
C GLN A 30 4.19 1.99 2.90
N TYR A 31 3.39 2.06 3.96
CA TYR A 31 3.80 1.74 5.31
C TYR A 31 2.74 0.86 5.95
N ARG A 32 3.20 -0.08 6.78
CA ARG A 32 2.32 -0.94 7.57
C ARG A 32 2.82 -1.01 8.99
N TRP A 33 1.89 -0.93 9.93
CA TRP A 33 2.17 -1.16 11.34
C TRP A 33 1.26 -2.27 11.89
N ILE A 34 1.82 -3.08 12.78
CA ILE A 34 1.14 -4.17 13.46
C ILE A 34 1.15 -3.91 14.97
N HIS A 35 0.00 -4.04 15.61
CA HIS A 35 -0.09 -4.11 17.06
C HIS A 35 -0.07 -5.60 17.46
N PRO A 36 1.04 -6.12 18.02
CA PRO A 36 1.21 -7.55 18.23
C PRO A 36 0.22 -8.11 19.27
N GLU A 37 -0.01 -7.40 20.37
CA GLU A 37 -0.90 -7.91 21.43
C GLU A 37 -2.38 -7.91 21.01
N LYS A 38 -2.85 -6.83 20.36
CA LYS A 38 -4.24 -6.69 19.93
C LYS A 38 -4.54 -7.38 18.60
N GLN A 39 -3.54 -7.97 17.94
CA GLN A 39 -3.64 -8.62 16.64
C GLN A 39 -4.34 -7.71 15.60
N ARG A 40 -3.86 -6.47 15.46
CA ARG A 40 -4.41 -5.48 14.52
C ARG A 40 -3.34 -4.96 13.58
N TYR A 41 -3.75 -4.62 12.36
CA TYR A 41 -2.89 -3.89 11.43
C TYR A 41 -3.48 -2.52 11.11
N TYR A 42 -2.59 -1.63 10.70
CA TYR A 42 -2.91 -0.36 10.08
C TYR A 42 -1.90 -0.16 8.93
N SER A 43 -2.36 0.17 7.74
CA SER A 43 -1.50 0.47 6.60
C SER A 43 -1.91 1.78 5.95
N VAL A 44 -0.93 2.46 5.36
CA VAL A 44 -1.15 3.66 4.56
C VAL A 44 -0.32 3.58 3.29
N ALA A 45 -0.88 4.05 2.19
CA ALA A 45 -0.16 4.26 0.94
C ALA A 45 -0.50 5.65 0.41
N LEU A 46 0.52 6.40 -0.03
CA LEU A 46 0.33 7.63 -0.79
C LEU A 46 0.28 7.27 -2.29
N VAL A 47 -0.86 7.55 -2.92
CA VAL A 47 -1.16 7.20 -4.31
C VAL A 47 -1.68 8.43 -5.07
N ARG A 48 -1.61 8.40 -6.40
CA ARG A 48 -2.41 9.30 -7.23
C ARG A 48 -3.76 8.65 -7.55
N ASP A 49 -4.83 9.42 -7.49
CA ASP A 49 -6.16 8.98 -7.89
C ASP A 49 -6.32 8.98 -9.42
N LEU A 50 -7.55 8.72 -9.90
CA LEU A 50 -7.85 8.68 -11.34
C LEU A 50 -7.71 10.04 -12.04
N PHE A 51 -7.74 11.14 -11.31
CA PHE A 51 -7.58 12.51 -11.81
C PHE A 51 -6.14 13.01 -11.67
N GLY A 52 -5.28 12.24 -11.01
CA GLY A 52 -3.88 12.59 -10.76
C GLY A 52 -3.66 13.35 -9.45
N ASP A 53 -4.67 13.48 -8.61
CA ASP A 53 -4.55 14.13 -7.32
C ASP A 53 -3.94 13.18 -6.28
N TRP A 54 -3.18 13.74 -5.35
CA TRP A 54 -2.56 12.96 -4.29
C TRP A 54 -3.59 12.53 -3.24
N THR A 55 -3.56 11.25 -2.87
CA THR A 55 -4.50 10.66 -1.91
C THR A 55 -3.79 9.65 -1.02
N LEU A 56 -4.07 9.70 0.29
CA LEU A 56 -3.72 8.66 1.24
C LEU A 56 -4.81 7.59 1.28
N LEU A 57 -4.46 6.37 0.88
CA LEU A 57 -5.24 5.17 1.14
C LEU A 57 -4.83 4.60 2.49
N GLN A 58 -5.72 4.70 3.48
CA GLN A 58 -5.55 4.16 4.83
C GLN A 58 -6.42 2.92 4.98
N CYS A 59 -5.85 1.82 5.47
CA CYS A 59 -6.59 0.58 5.75
C CYS A 59 -6.30 0.10 7.18
N TRP A 60 -7.27 -0.51 7.84
CA TRP A 60 -7.12 -1.08 9.17
C TRP A 60 -8.01 -2.31 9.36
N GLY A 61 -7.63 -3.18 10.29
CA GLY A 61 -8.43 -4.37 10.60
C GLY A 61 -7.76 -5.28 11.62
N GLY A 62 -8.48 -6.36 11.96
CA GLY A 62 -7.93 -7.48 12.72
C GLY A 62 -7.10 -8.39 11.83
N ILE A 63 -5.98 -8.91 12.34
CA ILE A 63 -5.19 -9.94 11.65
C ILE A 63 -5.98 -11.25 11.72
N GLY A 64 -6.18 -11.90 10.57
CA GLY A 64 -7.01 -13.12 10.48
C GLY A 64 -8.52 -12.86 10.60
N SER A 65 -8.96 -11.60 10.52
CA SER A 65 -10.38 -11.23 10.57
C SER A 65 -10.82 -10.56 9.27
N HIS A 66 -12.09 -10.76 8.90
CA HIS A 66 -12.75 -10.01 7.83
C HIS A 66 -13.20 -8.61 8.28
N LEU A 67 -13.10 -8.29 9.57
CA LEU A 67 -13.46 -6.99 10.11
C LEU A 67 -12.33 -5.97 9.89
N GLY A 68 -12.70 -4.84 9.32
CA GLY A 68 -11.77 -3.76 9.01
C GLY A 68 -12.47 -2.60 8.31
N GLY A 69 -11.67 -1.65 7.87
CA GLY A 69 -12.15 -0.51 7.11
C GLY A 69 -11.03 0.13 6.30
N GLN A 70 -11.44 1.00 5.38
CA GLN A 70 -10.54 1.82 4.60
C GLN A 70 -11.03 3.26 4.56
N ARG A 71 -10.11 4.19 4.34
CA ARG A 71 -10.39 5.60 4.14
C ARG A 71 -9.43 6.18 3.10
N LEU A 72 -9.99 6.91 2.16
CA LEU A 72 -9.24 7.78 1.25
C LEU A 72 -9.23 9.20 1.83
N VAL A 73 -8.07 9.84 1.81
CA VAL A 73 -7.91 11.24 2.23
C VAL A 73 -7.11 11.96 1.16
N TRP A 74 -7.74 12.92 0.49
CA TRP A 74 -7.05 13.82 -0.43
C TRP A 74 -5.97 14.61 0.32
N VAL A 75 -4.83 14.80 -0.33
CA VAL A 75 -3.73 15.63 0.16
C VAL A 75 -3.25 16.54 -0.95
N GLU A 76 -2.83 17.74 -0.58
CA GLU A 76 -2.48 18.80 -1.53
C GLU A 76 -1.26 18.46 -2.38
N SER A 77 -0.30 17.71 -1.84
CA SER A 77 0.94 17.37 -2.52
C SER A 77 1.53 16.06 -2.02
N HIS A 78 2.50 15.54 -2.78
CA HIS A 78 3.28 14.38 -2.38
C HIS A 78 3.96 14.59 -1.03
N GLU A 79 4.60 15.74 -0.84
CA GLU A 79 5.32 16.07 0.39
C GLU A 79 4.35 16.19 1.59
N ALA A 80 3.21 16.85 1.41
CA ALA A 80 2.17 16.91 2.44
C ALA A 80 1.67 15.51 2.83
N GLY A 81 1.52 14.62 1.85
CA GLY A 81 1.21 13.21 2.06
C GLY A 81 2.27 12.50 2.90
N LEU A 82 3.56 12.67 2.59
CA LEU A 82 4.67 12.10 3.36
C LEU A 82 4.72 12.62 4.80
N GLN A 83 4.53 13.92 4.99
CA GLN A 83 4.46 14.52 6.33
C GLN A 83 3.29 13.95 7.15
N GLN A 84 2.14 13.75 6.51
CA GLN A 84 0.97 13.15 7.16
C GLN A 84 1.20 11.66 7.47
N ILE A 85 1.87 10.90 6.60
CA ILE A 85 2.30 9.53 6.89
C ILE A 85 3.24 9.49 8.10
N ALA A 86 4.21 10.39 8.18
CA ALA A 86 5.12 10.46 9.32
C ALA A 86 4.37 10.76 10.64
N ALA A 87 3.38 11.65 10.61
CA ALA A 87 2.51 11.94 11.75
C ALA A 87 1.66 10.73 12.15
N ILE A 88 1.10 10.00 11.18
CA ILE A 88 0.38 8.74 11.42
C ILE A 88 1.33 7.73 12.07
N GLY A 89 2.52 7.50 11.51
CA GLY A 89 3.50 6.55 12.02
C GLY A 89 3.96 6.88 13.45
N LYS A 90 4.18 8.16 13.77
CA LYS A 90 4.44 8.62 15.14
C LYS A 90 3.30 8.24 16.08
N ARG A 91 2.05 8.54 15.70
CA ARG A 91 0.86 8.19 16.49
C ARG A 91 0.72 6.68 16.66
N ARG A 92 0.93 5.88 15.60
CA ARG A 92 0.84 4.41 15.67
C ARG A 92 1.83 3.84 16.67
N ARG A 93 3.08 4.30 16.63
CA ARG A 93 4.12 3.90 17.60
C ARG A 93 3.75 4.24 19.04
N GLN A 94 3.20 5.44 19.30
CA GLN A 94 2.70 5.82 20.62
C GLN A 94 1.59 4.90 21.14
N HIS A 95 0.82 4.29 20.24
CA HIS A 95 -0.24 3.34 20.58
C HIS A 95 0.20 1.86 20.52
N GLY A 96 1.51 1.57 20.57
CA GLY A 96 2.04 0.21 20.66
C GLY A 96 2.11 -0.55 19.34
N TYR A 97 1.85 0.11 18.21
CA TYR A 97 2.07 -0.49 16.90
C TYR A 97 3.55 -0.44 16.52
N ARG A 98 4.02 -1.48 15.84
CA ARG A 98 5.38 -1.62 15.31
C ARG A 98 5.35 -1.62 13.79
N GLU A 99 6.25 -0.87 13.18
CA GLU A 99 6.36 -0.82 11.72
C GLU A 99 6.90 -2.14 11.18
N THR A 100 6.36 -2.58 10.05
CA THR A 100 6.83 -3.74 9.31
C THR A 100 7.14 -3.34 7.89
N LEU A 101 8.15 -4.00 7.31
CA LEU A 101 8.40 -3.93 5.88
C LEU A 101 7.14 -4.42 5.14
N VAL A 102 6.80 -3.72 4.06
CA VAL A 102 5.63 -3.98 3.22
C VAL A 102 6.08 -4.52 1.88
#